data_AF-A0A1H2Z1T9-F1
#
_entry.id   AF-A0A1H2Z1T9-F1
#
_cell.length_a   1.000
_cell.length_b   1.000
_cell.length_c   1.000
_cell.angle_alpha   90.00
_cell.angle_beta   90.00
_cell.angle_gamma   90.00
#
_symmetry.space_group_name_H-M   'P 1'
#
loop_
_entity.id
_entity.type
_entity.pdbx_description
1 polymer ?
#
loop_
_entity_poly.entity_id
_entity_poly.type
_entity_poly.pdbx_seq_one_letter_code
_entity_poly.pdbx_strand_id
1 'polypeptide(L)'
;MRCILSFLVFAQLCACTANLPAIDDTIGAAARNADYPNLQPLPDLIARSSAGSTIEVETEALAARVARLKARANALKGRTIIDGATRLRLLNAVKDRPA
;
A
#
# COMPACT_ATOMS: atom_id res chain seq x y z
N MET A 1 38.03 -7.59 -14.50
CA MET A 1 36.77 -7.97 -13.79
C MET A 1 36.27 -6.90 -12.80
N ARG A 2 37.12 -6.28 -11.96
CA ARG A 2 36.69 -5.20 -11.03
C ARG A 2 36.08 -3.97 -11.71
N CYS A 3 36.65 -3.50 -12.83
CA CYS A 3 36.10 -2.36 -13.57
C CYS A 3 34.72 -2.63 -14.17
N ILE A 4 34.45 -3.87 -14.59
CA ILE A 4 33.16 -4.27 -15.17
C ILE A 4 32.08 -4.21 -14.09
N LEU A 5 32.40 -4.67 -12.87
CA LEU A 5 31.47 -4.61 -11.73
C LEU A 5 31.11 -3.16 -11.37
N SER A 6 32.11 -2.27 -11.33
CA SER A 6 31.88 -0.84 -11.06
C SER A 6 31.01 -0.18 -12.14
N PHE A 7 31.23 -0.50 -13.41
CA PHE A 7 30.43 0.03 -14.52
C PHE A 7 28.97 -0.46 -14.46
N LEU A 8 28.76 -1.72 -14.09
CA LEU A 8 27.43 -2.32 -13.95
C LEU A 8 26.63 -1.72 -12.79
N VAL A 9 27.29 -1.43 -11.67
CA VAL A 9 26.68 -0.72 -10.53
C VAL A 9 26.26 0.70 -10.93
N PHE A 10 27.12 1.42 -11.65
CA PHE A 10 26.82 2.78 -12.11
C PHE A 10 25.66 2.82 -13.11
N ALA A 11 25.61 1.86 -14.04
CA ALA A 11 24.50 1.70 -14.98
C ALA A 11 23.16 1.45 -14.26
N GLN A 12 23.17 0.63 -13.20
CA GLN A 12 21.97 0.32 -12.42
C GLN A 12 21.42 1.54 -11.66
N LEU A 13 22.30 2.42 -11.17
CA LEU A 13 21.93 3.67 -10.49
C LEU A 13 21.27 4.67 -11.46
N CYS A 14 21.76 4.78 -12.69
CA CYS A 14 21.18 5.65 -13.71
C CYS A 14 19.85 5.12 -14.28
N ALA A 15 19.59 3.82 -14.23
CA ALA A 15 18.34 3.24 -14.71
C ALA A 15 17.11 3.69 -13.89
N CYS A 16 17.29 4.01 -12.60
CA CYS A 16 16.21 4.47 -11.74
C CYS A 16 15.69 5.87 -12.09
N THR A 17 16.48 6.70 -12.77
CA THR A 17 16.09 8.07 -13.14
C THR A 17 15.68 8.21 -14.61
N ALA A 18 15.98 7.20 -15.45
CA ALA A 18 15.73 7.24 -16.89
C ALA A 18 14.23 7.29 -17.27
N ASN A 19 13.34 6.80 -16.40
CA ASN A 19 11.89 6.78 -16.61
C ASN A 19 11.13 7.66 -15.61
N LEU A 20 11.81 8.55 -14.89
CA LEU A 20 11.12 9.49 -14.02
C LEU A 20 10.46 10.56 -14.91
N PRO A 21 9.12 10.60 -15.03
CA PRO A 21 8.47 11.66 -15.79
C PRO A 21 8.84 13.01 -15.18
N ALA A 22 8.97 14.03 -16.03
CA ALA A 22 9.16 15.40 -15.57
C ALA A 22 7.99 15.76 -14.65
N ILE A 23 8.28 15.94 -13.35
CA ILE A 23 7.25 16.19 -12.32
C ILE A 23 6.53 17.51 -12.63
N ASP A 24 7.26 18.49 -13.14
CA ASP A 24 6.74 19.83 -13.45
C ASP A 24 5.87 19.88 -14.71
N ASP A 25 5.98 18.89 -15.60
CA ASP A 25 5.14 18.79 -16.82
C ASP A 25 3.71 18.34 -16.50
N THR A 26 3.49 17.77 -15.31
CA THR A 26 2.15 17.41 -14.85
C THR A 26 1.33 18.61 -14.38
N ILE A 27 1.97 19.74 -14.10
CA ILE A 27 1.33 20.96 -13.60
C ILE A 27 1.01 21.87 -14.80
N GLY A 28 -0.26 21.97 -15.15
CA GLY A 28 -0.72 22.85 -16.23
C GLY A 28 -0.35 24.32 -15.99
N ALA A 29 -0.19 25.09 -17.07
CA ALA A 29 0.15 26.52 -16.98
C ALA A 29 -0.85 27.33 -16.14
N ALA A 30 -2.13 26.98 -16.19
CA ALA A 30 -3.15 27.60 -15.34
C ALA A 30 -2.93 27.31 -13.85
N ALA A 31 -2.53 26.08 -13.48
CA ALA A 31 -2.28 25.70 -12.10
C ALA A 31 -1.01 26.35 -11.54
N ARG A 32 0.03 26.57 -12.37
CA ARG A 32 1.26 27.28 -11.96
C ARG A 32 1.02 28.76 -11.65
N ASN A 33 0.06 29.38 -12.33
CA ASN A 33 -0.29 30.79 -12.16
C ASN A 33 -1.51 31.01 -11.26
N ALA A 34 -2.06 29.93 -10.68
CA ALA A 34 -3.21 30.04 -9.80
C ALA A 34 -2.78 30.59 -8.44
N ASP A 35 -3.64 31.41 -7.84
CA ASP A 35 -3.46 31.84 -6.46
C ASP A 35 -3.46 30.62 -5.52
N TYR A 36 -2.69 30.74 -4.44
CA TYR A 36 -2.68 29.72 -3.41
C TYR A 36 -4.08 29.59 -2.79
N PRO A 37 -4.59 28.36 -2.58
CA PRO A 37 -5.94 28.19 -2.04
C PRO A 37 -6.06 28.76 -0.63
N ASN A 38 -7.22 29.34 -0.33
CA ASN A 38 -7.53 29.80 1.02
C ASN A 38 -7.59 28.62 1.99
N LEU A 39 -6.85 28.72 3.09
CA LEU A 39 -6.83 27.71 4.14
C LEU A 39 -8.20 27.68 4.85
N GLN A 40 -8.76 26.49 5.00
CA GLN A 40 -9.98 26.28 5.77
C GLN A 40 -9.63 26.02 7.25
N PRO A 41 -10.35 26.61 8.22
CA PRO A 41 -10.13 26.33 9.63
C PRO A 41 -10.34 24.86 9.98
N LEU A 42 -9.40 24.27 10.71
CA LEU A 42 -9.47 22.86 11.13
C LEU A 42 -10.71 22.51 11.95
N PRO A 43 -11.21 23.36 12.88
CA PRO A 43 -12.43 23.06 13.64
C PRO A 43 -13.66 22.81 12.76
N ASP A 44 -13.80 23.58 11.68
CA ASP A 44 -14.93 23.47 10.74
C ASP A 44 -14.87 22.15 9.95
N LEU A 45 -13.66 21.71 9.59
CA LEU A 45 -13.45 20.44 8.91
C LEU A 45 -13.78 19.25 9.83
N ILE A 46 -13.43 19.34 11.11
CA ILE A 46 -13.76 18.31 12.11
C ILE A 46 -15.28 18.24 12.31
N ALA A 47 -15.94 19.39 12.48
CA ALA A 47 -17.39 19.46 12.64
C ALA A 47 -18.15 18.93 11.40
N ARG A 48 -17.60 19.15 10.20
CA ARG A 48 -18.16 18.59 8.96
C ARG A 48 -17.95 17.09 8.85
N SER A 49 -16.81 16.57 9.31
CA SER A 49 -16.53 15.13 9.31
C SER A 49 -17.44 14.35 10.25
N SER A 50 -17.84 14.94 11.38
CA SER A 50 -18.74 14.31 12.35
C SER A 50 -20.21 14.36 11.92
N ALA A 51 -20.58 15.23 10.98
CA ALA A 51 -21.92 15.35 10.42
C ALA A 51 -22.34 14.15 9.54
N GLY A 52 -21.48 13.14 9.40
CA GLY A 52 -21.72 11.96 8.58
C GLY A 52 -21.24 12.15 7.15
N SER A 53 -20.64 11.10 6.61
CA SER A 53 -20.18 11.07 5.23
C SER A 53 -21.34 10.85 4.28
N THR A 54 -21.55 11.73 3.29
CA THR A 54 -22.43 11.53 2.13
C THR A 54 -21.79 10.59 1.09
N ILE A 55 -20.81 9.79 1.46
CA ILE A 55 -20.39 8.69 0.61
C ILE A 55 -21.48 7.64 0.76
N GLU A 56 -22.25 7.39 -0.31
CA GLU A 56 -22.98 6.13 -0.49
C GLU A 56 -21.92 5.02 -0.49
N VAL A 57 -21.53 4.59 0.70
CA VAL A 57 -20.82 3.34 0.85
C VAL A 57 -21.82 2.32 0.35
N GLU A 58 -21.48 1.54 -0.68
CA GLU A 58 -22.18 0.29 -1.00
C GLU A 58 -22.00 -0.66 0.19
N THR A 59 -22.68 -0.35 1.29
CA THR A 59 -22.58 -1.00 2.59
C THR A 59 -22.94 -2.47 2.45
N GLU A 60 -23.86 -2.78 1.53
CA GLU A 60 -24.26 -4.13 1.18
C GLU A 60 -23.15 -4.91 0.46
N ALA A 61 -22.49 -4.31 -0.54
CA ALA A 61 -21.37 -4.95 -1.23
C ALA A 61 -20.19 -5.21 -0.28
N LEU A 62 -19.91 -4.26 0.62
CA LEU A 62 -18.87 -4.41 1.62
C LEU A 62 -19.25 -5.47 2.67
N ALA A 63 -20.49 -5.49 3.14
CA ALA A 63 -21.00 -6.51 4.07
C ALA A 63 -20.92 -7.92 3.47
N ALA A 64 -21.31 -8.07 2.19
CA ALA A 64 -21.19 -9.34 1.46
C ALA A 64 -19.73 -9.80 1.34
N ARG A 65 -18.79 -8.88 1.08
CA ARG A 65 -17.35 -9.19 1.06
C ARG A 65 -16.85 -9.64 2.44
N VAL A 66 -17.25 -8.95 3.51
CA VAL A 66 -16.90 -9.33 4.88
C VAL A 66 -17.41 -10.72 5.22
N ALA A 67 -18.67 -11.04 4.87
CA ALA A 67 -19.25 -12.36 5.09
C ALA A 67 -18.46 -13.46 4.35
N ARG A 68 -18.12 -13.24 3.07
CA ARG A 68 -17.31 -14.19 2.28
C ARG A 68 -15.91 -14.40 2.87
N LEU A 69 -15.26 -13.33 3.33
CA LEU A 69 -13.93 -13.43 3.97
C LEU A 69 -13.99 -14.23 5.27
N LYS A 70 -15.00 -13.98 6.12
CA LYS A 70 -15.22 -14.75 7.35
C LYS A 70 -15.48 -16.23 7.07
N ALA A 71 -16.32 -16.54 6.08
CA ALA A 71 -16.59 -17.91 5.66
C ALA A 71 -15.31 -18.64 5.19
N ARG A 72 -14.50 -17.98 4.36
CA ARG A 72 -13.20 -18.52 3.92
C ARG A 72 -12.24 -18.75 5.08
N ALA A 73 -12.14 -17.79 6.01
CA ALA A 73 -11.28 -17.92 7.18
C ALA A 73 -11.69 -19.11 8.06
N ASN A 74 -13.00 -19.32 8.26
CA ASN A 74 -13.51 -20.47 9.02
C ASN A 74 -13.20 -21.79 8.32
N ALA A 75 -13.36 -21.86 6.99
CA ALA A 75 -13.01 -23.04 6.21
C ALA A 75 -11.51 -23.36 6.30
N LEU A 76 -10.64 -22.34 6.29
CA LEU A 76 -9.20 -22.51 6.46
C LEU A 76 -8.83 -22.97 7.88
N LYS A 77 -9.49 -22.45 8.91
CA LYS A 77 -9.25 -22.84 10.32
C LYS A 77 -9.65 -24.29 10.61
N GLY A 78 -10.72 -24.77 9.98
CA GLY A 78 -11.23 -26.13 10.18
C GLY A 78 -10.43 -27.22 9.47
N ARG A 79 -9.44 -26.86 8.65
CA ARG A 79 -8.64 -27.80 7.86
C ARG A 79 -7.18 -27.73 8.28
N THR A 80 -6.62 -28.86 8.70
CA THR A 80 -5.17 -28.99 8.88
C THR A 80 -4.52 -29.09 7.50
N ILE A 81 -3.99 -27.97 6.99
CA ILE A 81 -3.35 -27.87 5.66
C ILE A 81 -1.92 -28.40 5.69
N ILE A 82 -1.24 -28.29 6.83
CA ILE A 82 0.12 -28.78 7.05
C ILE A 82 0.12 -29.80 8.19
N ASP A 83 0.87 -30.88 8.03
CA ASP A 83 1.06 -31.87 9.09
C ASP A 83 1.90 -31.29 10.24
N GLY A 84 1.86 -31.97 11.40
CA GLY A 84 2.54 -31.50 12.60
C GLY A 84 4.06 -31.35 12.42
N ALA A 85 4.70 -32.24 11.66
CA ALA A 85 6.14 -32.18 11.44
C ALA A 85 6.54 -30.98 10.58
N THR A 86 5.81 -30.70 9.50
CA THR A 86 6.05 -29.49 8.68
C THR A 86 5.80 -28.22 9.49
N ARG A 87 4.76 -28.20 10.32
CA ARG A 87 4.49 -27.05 11.20
C ARG A 87 5.63 -26.78 12.18
N LEU A 88 6.20 -27.81 12.80
CA LEU A 88 7.35 -27.66 13.71
C LEU A 88 8.59 -27.14 12.98
N ARG A 89 8.86 -27.62 11.75
CA ARG A 89 9.97 -27.11 10.93
C ARG A 89 9.84 -25.63 10.64
N LEU A 90 8.64 -25.16 10.27
CA LEU A 90 8.38 -23.74 9.99
C LEU A 90 8.54 -22.87 11.25
N LEU A 91 8.03 -23.33 12.39
CA LEU A 91 8.16 -22.60 13.65
C LEU A 91 9.63 -22.44 14.07
N ASN A 92 10.43 -23.51 13.93
CA ASN A 92 11.86 -23.44 14.19
C ASN A 92 12.57 -22.50 13.21
N ALA A 93 12.27 -22.57 11.92
CA ALA A 93 12.85 -21.69 10.91
C ALA A 93 12.55 -20.19 11.14
N VAL A 94 11.39 -19.86 11.72
CA VAL A 94 11.04 -18.47 12.10
C VAL A 94 11.82 -18.04 13.34
N LYS A 95 11.94 -18.92 14.35
CA LYS A 95 12.68 -18.64 15.58
C LYS A 95 14.17 -18.40 15.32
N ASP A 96 14.75 -19.14 14.38
CA ASP A 96 16.19 -19.09 14.08
C ASP A 96 16.54 -17.98 13.07
N ARG A 97 15.57 -17.20 12.60
CA ARG A 97 15.83 -16.09 11.69
C ARG A 97 16.42 -14.90 12.48
N PRO A 98 17.65 -14.44 12.18
CA PRO A 98 18.18 -13.22 12.77
C PRO A 98 17.35 -12.01 12.32
N ALA A 99 17.19 -11.04 13.22
CA ALA A 99 16.43 -9.81 13.01
C ALA A 99 17.00 -8.92 11.89
#